data_AF-A0A2P2L866-F1
#
_entry.id   AF-A0A2P2L866-F1
#
_cell.length_a   1.000
_cell.length_b   1.000
_cell.length_c   1.000
_cell.angle_alpha   90.00
_cell.angle_beta   90.00
_cell.angle_gamma   90.00
#
_symmetry.space_group_name_H-M   'P 1'
#
loop_
_entity.id
_entity.type
_entity.pdbx_description
1 polymer ?
#
loop_
_entity_poly.entity_id
_entity_poly.type
_entity_poly.pdbx_seq_one_letter_code
_entity_poly.pdbx_strand_id
1 'polypeptide(L)'
;MKVEVTALSSYEEKEEQFKEQVAQLRQWFFQSTSPGGLAGDRHGVVPASGFSFSAQQIWKTIKENKDLNLPAHKVMVATVRCEEIGNEMLRHLSVDEGWLALDETVQAGPVSEFGKKLNTILEAHLSRYDMETTYFDEGVRNAKRQQLKSKALDLVYPAYATLLGHLRSKTHEEFRTRLEQSLNKGEGFAASVHTCTQSCMLEFDKRCADAAVRQANWDASKVCEKLLRDIGTHASSVCNAKLSELINKYEEQLSRALTEPVESLFVSGGNDTWPAIRKLLEHETQLAVSGFSYAVASFELDRATIGTMVQKLRDYARNVVEKKAREAAGKVLIYMKEKFAIAFNHDNDSMPRVWTGKEDIRRITKEARTASLKLLSDMAAIRLDEKPEKIENVLYSSLRDGDVAALSSQDRSIATATDPLASSTWEEVSPKDTLITPVQCKSLWRQFKAETEYMVTQAISAQEAYKWNNNWLPPPWAIVAMVVLGFNEFMLLLKNPLYLMVLFIVFLLSKALWVQMDVAREFQQGTLAGLLSISSRFLPTVMDLLRRLAKEAQGPPTSEAPRPVSLTSHSFRSQSQPNPMLSTMTESAESSTVSSSDAGIEYSSPSLSHRRSTINVEADFS
;
A
#
# COMPACT_ATOMS: atom_id res chain seq x y z
N MET A 1 22.15 44.43 -88.74
CA MET A 1 22.53 43.45 -89.77
C MET A 1 22.54 44.19 -91.10
N LYS A 2 23.69 44.22 -91.79
CA LYS A 2 23.82 44.83 -93.13
C LYS A 2 23.64 43.71 -94.15
N VAL A 3 22.69 43.86 -95.07
CA VAL A 3 22.42 42.88 -96.13
C VAL A 3 22.68 43.56 -97.46
N GLU A 4 23.55 42.97 -98.26
CA GLU A 4 23.86 43.40 -99.62
C GLU A 4 23.70 42.19 -100.55
N VAL A 5 23.13 42.41 -101.73
CA VAL A 5 22.75 41.33 -102.66
C VAL A 5 23.48 41.53 -103.97
N THR A 6 24.14 40.47 -104.45
CA THR A 6 24.78 40.42 -105.77
C THR A 6 24.15 39.28 -106.56
N ALA A 7 23.58 39.60 -107.71
CA ALA A 7 23.04 38.60 -108.63
C ALA A 7 24.16 38.07 -109.54
N LEU A 8 24.17 36.75 -109.73
CA LEU A 8 25.03 36.07 -110.69
C LEU A 8 24.16 35.38 -111.74
N SER A 9 24.54 35.47 -113.00
CA SER A 9 23.85 34.84 -114.13
C SER A 9 23.97 33.30 -114.06
N SER A 10 23.13 32.54 -114.76
CA SER A 10 23.32 31.08 -114.81
C SER A 10 24.68 30.74 -115.40
N TYR A 11 25.50 29.98 -114.66
CA TYR A 11 26.81 29.54 -115.13
C TYR A 11 26.69 28.66 -116.39
N GLU A 12 25.67 27.80 -116.42
CA GLU A 12 25.44 26.84 -117.51
C GLU A 12 25.00 27.53 -118.81
N GLU A 13 24.21 28.61 -118.72
CA GLU A 13 23.65 29.28 -119.90
C GLU A 13 24.48 30.48 -120.38
N LYS A 14 25.12 31.19 -119.45
CA LYS A 14 25.81 32.47 -119.70
C LYS A 14 27.13 32.52 -118.95
N GLU A 15 27.97 31.53 -119.22
CA GLU A 15 29.25 31.31 -118.54
C GLU A 15 30.13 32.56 -118.52
N GLU A 16 30.30 33.23 -119.66
CA GLU A 16 31.17 34.42 -119.75
C GLU A 16 30.62 35.60 -118.92
N GLN A 17 29.31 35.84 -118.94
CA GLN A 17 28.68 36.86 -118.08
C GLN A 17 28.78 36.49 -116.60
N PHE A 18 28.63 35.22 -116.24
CA PHE A 18 28.83 34.76 -114.87
C PHE A 18 30.27 34.99 -114.40
N LYS A 19 31.27 34.61 -115.21
CA LYS A 19 32.69 34.81 -114.88
C LYS A 19 33.01 36.29 -114.69
N GLU A 20 32.48 37.16 -115.56
CA GLU A 20 32.64 38.61 -115.42
C GLU A 20 32.02 39.13 -114.12
N GLN A 21 30.79 38.72 -113.80
CA GLN A 21 30.11 39.10 -112.56
C GLN A 21 30.82 38.57 -111.31
N VAL A 22 31.38 37.35 -111.36
CA VAL A 22 32.22 36.80 -110.29
C VAL A 22 33.50 37.60 -110.14
N ALA A 23 34.11 38.06 -111.23
CA ALA A 23 35.29 38.92 -111.18
C ALA A 23 34.96 40.27 -110.51
N GLN A 24 33.80 40.86 -110.81
CA GLN A 24 33.31 42.08 -110.15
C GLN A 24 33.06 41.84 -108.66
N LEU A 25 32.40 40.73 -108.29
CA LEU A 25 32.19 40.34 -106.89
C LEU A 25 33.52 40.16 -106.15
N ARG A 26 34.50 39.52 -106.79
CA ARG A 26 35.86 39.35 -106.24
C ARG A 26 36.55 40.69 -106.02
N GLN A 27 36.47 41.60 -106.99
CA GLN A 27 37.04 42.95 -106.86
C GLN A 27 36.40 43.71 -105.69
N TRP A 28 35.09 43.55 -105.52
CA TRP A 28 34.37 44.14 -104.39
C TRP A 28 34.83 43.58 -103.03
N PHE A 29 35.11 42.27 -102.93
CA PHE A 29 35.72 41.69 -101.73
C PHE A 29 37.16 42.18 -101.47
N PHE A 30 37.97 42.43 -102.51
CA PHE A 30 39.30 43.02 -102.31
C PHE A 30 39.25 44.43 -101.71
N GLN A 31 38.19 45.18 -102.02
CA GLN A 31 37.96 46.52 -101.46
C GLN A 31 37.17 46.50 -100.14
N SER A 32 36.82 45.31 -99.63
CA SER A 32 35.91 45.14 -98.48
C SER A 32 36.42 45.72 -97.17
N THR A 33 37.74 45.83 -96.98
CA THR A 33 38.36 46.33 -95.75
C THR A 33 38.59 47.85 -95.74
N SER A 34 38.27 48.54 -96.83
CA SER A 34 38.34 50.01 -96.89
C SER A 34 37.26 50.64 -95.99
N PRO A 35 37.48 51.86 -95.46
CA PRO A 35 36.46 52.58 -94.68
C PRO A 35 35.13 52.67 -95.46
N GLY A 36 34.01 52.23 -94.85
CA GLY A 36 32.70 52.12 -95.51
C GLY A 36 32.47 50.87 -96.38
N GLY A 37 33.47 49.99 -96.51
CA GLY A 37 33.39 48.71 -97.23
C GLY A 37 32.66 47.59 -96.46
N LEU A 38 32.40 46.45 -97.12
CA LEU A 38 31.63 45.31 -96.58
C LEU A 38 32.13 44.79 -95.21
N ALA A 39 33.43 44.93 -94.92
CA ALA A 39 34.07 44.51 -93.68
C ALA A 39 34.80 45.65 -92.94
N GLY A 40 34.74 46.89 -93.45
CA GLY A 40 35.53 48.03 -92.94
C GLY A 40 35.13 48.48 -91.53
N ASP A 41 33.85 48.38 -91.19
CA ASP A 41 33.30 48.91 -89.91
C ASP A 41 33.05 47.81 -88.86
N ARG A 42 33.80 46.69 -88.89
CA ARG A 42 33.56 45.57 -87.98
C ARG A 42 33.98 45.88 -86.54
N HIS A 43 33.03 45.85 -85.62
CA HIS A 43 33.30 45.75 -84.18
C HIS A 43 33.43 44.27 -83.79
N GLY A 44 34.51 43.90 -83.08
CA GLY A 44 34.79 42.50 -82.67
C GLY A 44 35.81 41.74 -83.53
N VAL A 45 36.82 42.44 -84.10
CA VAL A 45 37.88 41.82 -84.90
C VAL A 45 38.78 40.94 -84.02
N VAL A 46 38.86 39.65 -84.35
CA VAL A 46 39.76 38.69 -83.70
C VAL A 46 41.05 38.59 -84.53
N PRO A 47 42.25 38.74 -83.93
CA PRO A 47 43.50 38.48 -84.62
C PRO A 47 43.55 37.06 -85.20
N ALA A 48 44.21 36.87 -86.34
CA ALA A 48 44.32 35.56 -86.98
C ALA A 48 44.89 34.48 -86.04
N SER A 49 45.84 34.86 -85.17
CA SER A 49 46.42 33.98 -84.15
C SER A 49 45.41 33.50 -83.09
N GLY A 50 44.36 34.28 -82.80
CA GLY A 50 43.31 33.96 -81.84
C GLY A 50 42.04 33.35 -82.47
N PHE A 51 41.96 33.27 -83.80
CA PHE A 51 40.75 32.83 -84.49
C PHE A 51 40.40 31.37 -84.17
N SER A 52 41.38 30.46 -84.18
CA SER A 52 41.14 29.04 -83.89
C SER A 52 40.55 28.84 -82.48
N PHE A 53 41.13 29.52 -81.49
CA PHE A 53 40.63 29.49 -80.11
C PHE A 53 39.22 30.08 -80.01
N SER A 54 38.98 31.25 -80.61
CA SER A 54 37.65 31.89 -80.62
C SER A 54 36.60 30.99 -81.28
N ALA A 55 36.89 30.42 -82.44
CA ALA A 55 35.99 29.50 -83.14
C ALA A 55 35.69 28.24 -82.33
N GLN A 56 36.69 27.68 -81.65
CA GLN A 56 36.50 26.54 -80.74
C GLN A 56 35.58 26.89 -79.56
N GLN A 57 35.72 28.09 -78.96
CA GLN A 57 34.84 28.53 -77.88
C GLN A 57 33.41 28.83 -78.35
N ILE A 58 33.25 29.41 -79.53
CA ILE A 58 31.93 29.61 -80.15
C ILE A 58 31.28 28.25 -80.41
N TRP A 59 32.02 27.31 -80.99
CA TRP A 59 31.51 25.96 -81.26
C TRP A 59 31.17 25.20 -79.98
N LYS A 60 32.01 25.33 -78.94
CA LYS A 60 31.74 24.77 -77.61
C LYS A 60 30.43 25.33 -77.04
N THR A 61 30.27 26.65 -77.09
CA THR A 61 29.03 27.32 -76.65
C THR A 61 27.81 26.81 -77.42
N ILE A 62 27.90 26.67 -78.75
CA ILE A 62 26.81 26.13 -79.57
C ILE A 62 26.48 24.69 -79.19
N LYS A 63 27.49 23.83 -79.03
CA LYS A 63 27.32 22.40 -78.73
C LYS A 63 26.77 22.16 -77.32
N GLU A 64 27.15 23.00 -76.36
CA GLU A 64 26.73 22.90 -74.96
C GLU A 64 25.40 23.60 -74.68
N ASN A 65 24.87 24.38 -75.64
CA ASN A 65 23.63 25.10 -75.46
C ASN A 65 22.43 24.14 -75.47
N LYS A 66 21.77 24.02 -74.31
CA LYS A 66 20.59 23.17 -74.12
C LYS A 66 19.37 23.64 -74.91
N ASP A 67 19.26 24.93 -75.21
CA ASP A 67 18.11 25.52 -75.93
C ASP A 67 18.12 25.15 -77.43
N LEU A 68 19.29 24.79 -77.98
CA LEU A 68 19.42 24.28 -79.35
C LEU A 68 19.11 22.78 -79.46
N ASN A 69 18.96 22.07 -78.33
CA ASN A 69 18.68 20.64 -78.31
C ASN A 69 17.17 20.39 -78.45
N LEU A 70 16.62 20.79 -79.61
CA LEU A 70 15.22 20.62 -79.92
C LEU A 70 14.92 19.14 -80.20
N PRO A 71 14.07 18.47 -79.39
CA PRO A 71 13.65 17.11 -79.70
C PRO A 71 13.02 17.07 -81.09
N ALA A 72 13.20 15.97 -81.81
CA ALA A 72 12.45 15.75 -83.04
C ALA A 72 10.95 15.95 -82.75
N HIS A 73 10.23 16.65 -83.63
CA HIS A 73 8.82 17.00 -83.43
C HIS A 73 7.95 15.79 -83.01
N LYS A 74 8.26 14.59 -83.52
CA LYS A 74 7.62 13.32 -83.12
C LYS A 74 7.76 13.01 -81.62
N VAL A 75 8.97 13.20 -81.06
CA VAL A 75 9.26 12.97 -79.63
C VAL A 75 8.57 14.02 -78.77
N MET A 76 8.53 15.28 -79.23
CA MET A 76 7.82 16.36 -78.54
C MET A 76 6.31 16.08 -78.45
N VAL A 77 5.67 15.73 -79.58
CA VAL A 77 4.24 15.39 -79.61
C VAL A 77 3.94 14.16 -78.76
N ALA A 78 4.77 13.11 -78.86
CA ALA A 78 4.64 11.93 -78.02
C ALA A 78 4.71 12.29 -76.52
N THR A 79 5.61 13.21 -76.14
CA THR A 79 5.81 13.59 -74.73
C THR A 79 4.55 14.24 -74.16
N VAL A 80 3.96 15.19 -74.88
CA VAL A 80 2.73 15.88 -74.46
C VAL A 80 1.56 14.89 -74.41
N ARG A 81 1.37 14.08 -75.46
CA ARG A 81 0.23 13.14 -75.54
C ARG A 81 0.32 12.02 -74.50
N CYS A 82 1.49 11.40 -74.34
CA CYS A 82 1.69 10.36 -73.33
C CYS A 82 1.54 10.92 -71.90
N GLU A 83 1.79 12.21 -71.68
CA GLU A 83 1.56 12.87 -70.39
C GLU A 83 0.08 13.19 -70.15
N GLU A 84 -0.63 13.71 -71.16
CA GLU A 84 -2.08 13.95 -71.09
C GLU A 84 -2.84 12.65 -70.80
N ILE A 85 -2.55 11.57 -71.55
CA ILE A 85 -3.14 10.26 -71.33
C ILE A 85 -2.82 9.76 -69.92
N GLY A 86 -1.56 9.90 -69.47
CA GLY A 86 -1.17 9.50 -68.13
C GLY A 86 -1.94 10.24 -67.03
N ASN A 87 -2.09 11.56 -67.17
CA ASN A 87 -2.84 12.36 -66.19
C ASN A 87 -4.34 12.04 -66.22
N GLU A 88 -4.94 11.74 -67.38
CA GLU A 88 -6.34 11.30 -67.47
C GLU A 88 -6.55 9.92 -66.84
N MET A 89 -5.62 8.97 -67.03
CA MET A 89 -5.67 7.67 -66.34
C MET A 89 -5.60 7.82 -64.82
N LEU A 90 -4.79 8.75 -64.32
CA LEU A 90 -4.72 9.04 -62.89
C LEU A 90 -6.02 9.68 -62.38
N ARG A 91 -6.63 10.57 -63.16
CA ARG A 91 -7.93 11.17 -62.82
C ARG A 91 -9.02 10.12 -62.77
N HIS A 92 -9.07 9.21 -63.75
CA HIS A 92 -9.99 8.07 -63.74
C HIS A 92 -9.79 7.17 -62.53
N LEU A 93 -8.53 6.86 -62.17
CA LEU A 93 -8.23 6.07 -60.97
C LEU A 93 -8.75 6.75 -59.70
N SER A 94 -8.63 8.08 -59.59
CA SER A 94 -9.09 8.81 -58.40
C SER A 94 -10.60 8.80 -58.19
N VAL A 95 -11.38 8.53 -59.24
CA VAL A 95 -12.85 8.45 -59.20
C VAL A 95 -13.38 7.05 -59.51
N ASP A 96 -12.50 6.06 -59.58
CA ASP A 96 -12.87 4.67 -59.87
C ASP A 96 -13.71 4.12 -58.71
N GLU A 97 -14.91 3.62 -59.02
CA GLU A 97 -15.85 3.12 -58.00
C GLU A 97 -15.26 1.93 -57.22
N GLY A 98 -14.47 1.08 -57.87
CA GLY A 98 -13.80 -0.05 -57.23
C GLY A 98 -12.71 0.39 -56.27
N TRP A 99 -11.93 1.42 -56.64
CA TRP A 99 -10.95 2.04 -55.75
C TRP A 99 -11.61 2.74 -54.56
N LEU A 100 -12.61 3.58 -54.79
CA LEU A 100 -13.30 4.31 -53.73
C LEU A 100 -13.96 3.38 -52.72
N ALA A 101 -14.63 2.32 -53.20
CA ALA A 101 -15.21 1.30 -52.32
C ALA A 101 -14.12 0.55 -51.52
N LEU A 102 -12.97 0.25 -52.14
CA LEU A 102 -11.86 -0.38 -51.44
C LEU A 102 -11.28 0.53 -50.36
N ASP A 103 -11.04 1.81 -50.65
CA ASP A 103 -10.55 2.78 -49.68
C ASP A 103 -11.52 2.94 -48.50
N GLU A 104 -12.82 3.08 -48.77
CA GLU A 104 -13.85 3.15 -47.72
C GLU A 104 -13.84 1.91 -46.81
N THR A 105 -13.75 0.71 -47.39
CA THR A 105 -13.68 -0.52 -46.59
C THR A 105 -12.42 -0.60 -45.72
N VAL A 106 -11.30 -0.04 -46.18
CA VAL A 106 -10.06 0.03 -45.41
C VAL A 106 -10.16 1.03 -44.26
N GLN A 107 -10.85 2.16 -44.45
CA GLN A 107 -11.11 3.10 -43.36
C GLN A 107 -11.98 2.48 -42.25
N ALA A 108 -12.89 1.57 -42.61
CA ALA A 108 -13.74 0.86 -41.66
C ALA A 108 -12.98 -0.25 -40.89
N GLY A 109 -11.95 -0.86 -41.47
CA GLY A 109 -11.16 -1.89 -40.80
C GLY A 109 -10.28 -2.75 -41.71
N PRO A 110 -9.81 -3.91 -41.20
CA PRO A 110 -8.93 -4.78 -41.96
C PRO A 110 -9.69 -5.49 -43.08
N VAL A 111 -9.21 -5.32 -44.31
CA VAL A 111 -9.82 -5.87 -45.52
C VAL A 111 -9.05 -7.11 -46.00
N SER A 112 -9.77 -8.16 -46.37
CA SER A 112 -9.21 -9.34 -47.01
C SER A 112 -9.04 -9.15 -48.53
N GLU A 113 -8.03 -9.81 -49.08
CA GLU A 113 -7.63 -9.76 -50.49
C GLU A 113 -7.34 -8.33 -50.99
N PHE A 114 -6.90 -7.44 -50.10
CA PHE A 114 -6.62 -6.03 -50.45
C PHE A 114 -5.63 -5.93 -51.61
N GLY A 115 -4.51 -6.66 -51.54
CA GLY A 115 -3.49 -6.64 -52.57
C GLY A 115 -4.04 -7.09 -53.92
N LYS A 116 -4.85 -8.15 -53.95
CA LYS A 116 -5.46 -8.66 -55.18
C LYS A 116 -6.44 -7.67 -55.80
N LYS A 117 -7.32 -7.05 -55.00
CA LYS A 117 -8.27 -6.02 -55.47
C LYS A 117 -7.54 -4.80 -56.02
N LEU A 118 -6.58 -4.27 -55.26
CA LEU A 118 -5.80 -3.09 -55.66
C LEU A 118 -4.95 -3.36 -56.90
N ASN A 119 -4.30 -4.53 -56.99
CA ASN A 119 -3.54 -4.91 -58.18
C ASN A 119 -4.45 -4.98 -59.42
N THR A 120 -5.66 -5.52 -59.30
CA THR A 120 -6.61 -5.60 -60.43
C THR A 120 -6.98 -4.20 -60.95
N ILE A 121 -7.23 -3.25 -60.04
CA ILE A 121 -7.55 -1.86 -60.38
C ILE A 121 -6.35 -1.17 -61.05
N LEU A 122 -5.15 -1.30 -60.47
CA LEU A 122 -3.94 -0.69 -61.01
C LEU A 122 -3.57 -1.27 -62.39
N GLU A 123 -3.65 -2.59 -62.58
CA GLU A 123 -3.38 -3.22 -63.87
C GLU A 123 -4.37 -2.79 -64.95
N ALA A 124 -5.65 -2.62 -64.61
CA ALA A 124 -6.65 -2.14 -65.56
C ALA A 124 -6.29 -0.74 -66.11
N HIS A 125 -5.88 0.18 -65.23
CA HIS A 125 -5.49 1.54 -65.61
C HIS A 125 -4.15 1.59 -66.37
N LEU A 126 -3.16 0.82 -65.93
CA LEU A 126 -1.86 0.73 -66.62
C LEU A 126 -1.99 0.06 -68.00
N SER A 127 -2.83 -0.98 -68.14
CA SER A 127 -3.08 -1.64 -69.43
C SER A 127 -3.81 -0.72 -70.40
N ARG A 128 -4.73 0.12 -69.91
CA ARG A 128 -5.43 1.13 -70.72
C ARG A 128 -4.46 2.19 -71.24
N TYR A 129 -3.53 2.65 -70.40
CA TYR A 129 -2.44 3.53 -70.82
C TYR A 129 -1.59 2.91 -71.95
N ASP A 130 -1.21 1.64 -71.78
CA ASP A 130 -0.38 0.92 -72.76
C ASP A 130 -1.08 0.82 -74.13
N MET A 131 -2.38 0.53 -74.13
CA MET A 131 -3.20 0.49 -75.32
C MET A 131 -3.30 1.86 -76.02
N GLU A 132 -3.57 2.93 -75.28
CA GLU A 132 -3.72 4.29 -75.85
C GLU A 132 -2.39 4.88 -76.34
N THR A 133 -1.25 4.42 -75.81
CA THR A 133 0.08 4.95 -76.16
C THR A 133 0.89 4.08 -77.12
N THR A 134 0.32 2.99 -77.63
CA THR A 134 1.03 1.99 -78.44
C THR A 134 1.74 2.59 -79.67
N TYR A 135 1.19 3.64 -80.28
CA TYR A 135 1.71 4.25 -81.52
C TYR A 135 2.80 5.32 -81.31
N PHE A 136 3.09 5.71 -80.06
CA PHE A 136 4.08 6.74 -79.75
C PHE A 136 5.48 6.17 -79.61
N ASP A 137 6.46 7.07 -79.49
CA ASP A 137 7.85 6.71 -79.24
C ASP A 137 7.99 5.84 -77.98
N GLU A 138 8.73 4.74 -78.10
CA GLU A 138 8.85 3.74 -77.03
C GLU A 138 9.57 4.30 -75.79
N GLY A 139 10.60 5.13 -75.98
CA GLY A 139 11.33 5.74 -74.87
C GLY A 139 10.42 6.69 -74.08
N VAL A 140 9.66 7.51 -74.81
CA VAL A 140 8.72 8.47 -74.21
C VAL A 140 7.58 7.77 -73.47
N ARG A 141 6.90 6.80 -74.11
CA ARG A 141 5.76 6.11 -73.49
C ARG A 141 6.21 5.34 -72.24
N ASN A 142 7.37 4.67 -72.28
CA ASN A 142 7.86 3.91 -71.13
C ASN A 142 8.23 4.84 -69.96
N ALA A 143 8.86 5.98 -70.25
CA ALA A 143 9.18 6.98 -69.23
C ALA A 143 7.91 7.56 -68.58
N LYS A 144 6.91 7.92 -69.39
CA LYS A 144 5.64 8.46 -68.91
C LYS A 144 4.77 7.41 -68.21
N ARG A 145 4.84 6.14 -68.63
CA ARG A 145 4.21 5.00 -67.92
C ARG A 145 4.77 4.84 -66.50
N GLN A 146 6.09 4.95 -66.32
CA GLN A 146 6.70 4.89 -64.98
C GLN A 146 6.27 6.09 -64.12
N GLN A 147 6.16 7.28 -64.72
CA GLN A 147 5.64 8.47 -64.02
C GLN A 147 4.17 8.27 -63.57
N LEU A 148 3.31 7.73 -64.45
CA LEU A 148 1.93 7.36 -64.09
C LEU A 148 1.91 6.35 -62.95
N LYS A 149 2.69 5.26 -63.06
CA LYS A 149 2.80 4.23 -62.04
C LYS A 149 3.19 4.84 -60.68
N SER A 150 4.20 5.71 -60.63
CA SER A 150 4.61 6.38 -59.39
C SER A 150 3.45 7.18 -58.78
N LYS A 151 2.81 8.05 -59.57
CA LYS A 151 1.69 8.88 -59.08
C LYS A 151 0.49 8.05 -58.62
N ALA A 152 0.19 6.95 -59.32
CA ALA A 152 -0.88 6.03 -58.93
C ALA A 152 -0.56 5.34 -57.60
N LEU A 153 0.69 4.90 -57.40
CA LEU A 153 1.13 4.33 -56.12
C LEU A 153 1.08 5.36 -54.99
N ASP A 154 1.46 6.61 -55.24
CA ASP A 154 1.37 7.69 -54.24
C ASP A 154 -0.08 7.97 -53.83
N LEU A 155 -1.03 7.88 -54.77
CA LEU A 155 -2.46 8.03 -54.50
C LEU A 155 -3.01 6.92 -53.59
N VAL A 156 -2.60 5.67 -53.82
CA VAL A 156 -3.16 4.50 -53.12
C VAL A 156 -2.42 4.12 -51.84
N TYR A 157 -1.20 4.64 -51.65
CA TYR A 157 -0.36 4.35 -50.48
C TYR A 157 -1.00 4.67 -49.13
N PRO A 158 -1.76 5.78 -48.94
CA PRO A 158 -2.42 6.07 -47.67
C PRO A 158 -3.36 4.93 -47.22
N ALA A 159 -4.12 4.32 -48.13
CA ALA A 159 -4.98 3.19 -47.80
C ALA A 159 -4.16 1.97 -47.35
N TYR A 160 -3.06 1.66 -48.04
CA TYR A 160 -2.16 0.59 -47.62
C TYR A 160 -1.59 0.82 -46.20
N ALA A 161 -1.18 2.06 -45.90
CA ALA A 161 -0.68 2.43 -44.58
C ALA A 161 -1.77 2.26 -43.50
N THR A 162 -3.01 2.68 -43.78
CA THR A 162 -4.16 2.50 -42.90
C THR A 162 -4.47 1.03 -42.65
N LEU A 163 -4.48 0.20 -43.71
CA LEU A 163 -4.66 -1.25 -43.60
C LEU A 163 -3.61 -1.89 -42.68
N LEU A 164 -2.33 -1.59 -42.88
CA LEU A 164 -1.26 -2.10 -42.01
C LEU A 164 -1.45 -1.65 -40.54
N GLY A 165 -1.94 -0.43 -40.34
CA GLY A 165 -2.34 0.07 -39.02
C GLY A 165 -3.43 -0.79 -38.36
N HIS A 166 -4.49 -1.10 -39.09
CA HIS A 166 -5.57 -1.97 -38.61
C HIS A 166 -5.11 -3.40 -38.33
N LEU A 167 -4.28 -3.98 -39.23
CA LEU A 167 -3.71 -5.30 -39.05
C LEU A 167 -2.85 -5.37 -37.79
N ARG A 168 -2.02 -4.34 -37.53
CA ARG A 168 -1.21 -4.25 -36.31
C ARG A 168 -2.10 -4.23 -35.07
N SER A 169 -3.07 -3.31 -35.01
CA SER A 169 -3.96 -3.16 -33.85
C SER A 169 -4.76 -4.43 -33.58
N LYS A 170 -5.32 -5.07 -34.62
CA LYS A 170 -6.06 -6.32 -34.49
C LYS A 170 -5.18 -7.45 -33.96
N THR A 171 -3.98 -7.61 -34.51
CA THR A 171 -3.06 -8.68 -34.08
C THR A 171 -2.59 -8.47 -32.64
N HIS A 172 -2.37 -7.21 -32.24
CA HIS A 172 -2.01 -6.89 -30.86
C HIS A 172 -3.13 -7.25 -29.86
N GLU A 173 -4.40 -6.97 -30.20
CA GLU A 173 -5.54 -7.37 -29.36
C GLU A 173 -5.74 -8.90 -29.34
N GLU A 174 -5.53 -9.58 -30.47
CA GLU A 174 -5.51 -11.05 -30.54
C GLU A 174 -4.42 -11.63 -29.64
N PHE A 175 -3.21 -11.05 -29.63
CA PHE A 175 -2.13 -11.44 -28.72
C PHE A 175 -2.53 -11.28 -27.25
N ARG A 176 -3.07 -10.11 -26.87
CA ARG A 176 -3.53 -9.85 -25.50
C ARG A 176 -4.55 -10.88 -25.04
N THR A 177 -5.55 -11.15 -25.87
CA THR A 177 -6.64 -12.10 -25.57
C THR A 177 -6.11 -13.53 -25.43
N ARG A 178 -5.24 -13.97 -26.35
CA ARG A 178 -4.64 -15.31 -26.32
C ARG A 178 -3.72 -15.49 -25.11
N LEU A 179 -2.92 -14.47 -24.79
CA LEU A 179 -2.05 -14.48 -23.62
C LEU A 179 -2.88 -14.64 -22.35
N GLU A 180 -3.91 -13.82 -22.15
CA GLU A 180 -4.79 -13.92 -20.98
C GLU A 180 -5.44 -15.30 -20.85
N GLN A 181 -5.94 -15.86 -21.96
CA GLN A 181 -6.52 -17.21 -21.97
C GLN A 181 -5.51 -18.30 -21.60
N SER A 182 -4.27 -18.22 -22.09
CA SER A 182 -3.22 -19.20 -21.78
C SER A 182 -2.82 -19.15 -20.30
N LEU A 183 -2.72 -17.94 -19.73
CA LEU A 183 -2.40 -17.76 -18.31
C LEU A 183 -3.53 -18.28 -17.42
N ASN A 184 -4.79 -18.09 -17.81
CA ASN A 184 -5.95 -18.62 -17.09
C ASN A 184 -6.03 -20.16 -17.12
N LYS A 185 -5.41 -20.81 -18.11
CA LYS A 185 -5.29 -22.28 -18.17
C LYS A 185 -4.15 -22.84 -17.29
N GLY A 186 -3.35 -21.98 -16.68
CA GLY A 186 -2.21 -22.38 -15.86
C GLY A 186 -0.97 -22.77 -16.66
N GLU A 187 -0.88 -22.37 -17.93
CA GLU A 187 0.33 -22.54 -18.73
C GLU A 187 1.47 -21.65 -18.19
N GLY A 188 2.72 -22.08 -18.39
CA GLY A 188 3.90 -21.34 -17.93
C GLY A 188 4.06 -20.01 -18.68
N PHE A 189 4.32 -18.92 -17.96
CA PHE A 189 4.29 -17.55 -18.50
C PHE A 189 5.18 -17.37 -19.74
N ALA A 190 6.46 -17.76 -19.67
CA ALA A 190 7.40 -17.59 -20.78
C ALA A 190 6.99 -18.40 -22.02
N ALA A 191 6.57 -19.66 -21.83
CA ALA A 191 6.10 -20.53 -22.90
C ALA A 191 4.83 -19.97 -23.57
N SER A 192 3.90 -19.44 -22.78
CA SER A 192 2.68 -18.79 -23.25
C SER A 192 2.99 -17.54 -24.08
N VAL A 193 3.87 -16.65 -23.59
CA VAL A 193 4.29 -15.45 -24.33
C VAL A 193 4.96 -15.83 -25.64
N HIS A 194 5.88 -16.80 -25.64
CA HIS A 194 6.56 -17.26 -26.85
C HIS A 194 5.58 -17.82 -27.88
N THR A 195 4.69 -18.73 -27.45
CA THR A 195 3.71 -19.38 -28.33
C THR A 195 2.71 -18.38 -28.90
N CYS A 196 2.19 -17.47 -28.07
CA CYS A 196 1.28 -16.41 -28.52
C CYS A 196 1.97 -15.47 -29.49
N THR A 197 3.20 -15.05 -29.21
CA THR A 197 3.99 -14.17 -30.09
C THR A 197 4.20 -14.85 -31.44
N GLN A 198 4.71 -16.08 -31.47
CA GLN A 198 4.97 -16.80 -32.71
C GLN A 198 3.69 -17.00 -33.55
N SER A 199 2.59 -17.39 -32.92
CA SER A 199 1.31 -17.59 -33.60
C SER A 199 0.76 -16.28 -34.18
N CYS A 200 0.80 -15.18 -33.41
CA CYS A 200 0.34 -13.87 -33.87
C CYS A 200 1.21 -13.30 -34.98
N MET A 201 2.54 -13.46 -34.91
CA MET A 201 3.45 -13.00 -35.95
C MET A 201 3.25 -13.76 -37.27
N LEU A 202 3.10 -15.08 -37.22
CA LEU A 202 2.79 -15.88 -38.42
C LEU A 202 1.48 -15.45 -39.08
N GLU A 203 0.46 -15.15 -38.28
CA GLU A 203 -0.83 -14.66 -38.77
C GLU A 203 -0.72 -13.25 -39.37
N PHE A 204 0.06 -12.37 -38.73
CA PHE A 204 0.34 -11.02 -39.24
C PHE A 204 1.10 -11.06 -40.57
N ASP A 205 2.15 -11.88 -40.68
CA ASP A 205 2.93 -12.03 -41.90
C ASP A 205 2.06 -12.54 -43.07
N LYS A 206 1.18 -13.50 -42.79
CA LYS A 206 0.19 -13.99 -43.77
C LYS A 206 -0.76 -12.88 -44.23
N ARG A 207 -1.25 -12.05 -43.30
CA ARG A 207 -2.12 -10.90 -43.61
C ARG A 207 -1.36 -9.81 -44.38
N CYS A 208 -0.08 -9.59 -44.11
CA CYS A 208 0.76 -8.66 -44.86
C CYS A 208 1.05 -9.15 -46.28
N ALA A 209 1.28 -10.46 -46.46
CA ALA A 209 1.47 -11.06 -47.77
C ALA A 209 0.22 -10.93 -48.66
N ASP A 210 -0.98 -11.04 -48.08
CA ASP A 210 -2.26 -10.80 -48.78
C ASP A 210 -2.43 -9.34 -49.23
N ALA A 211 -1.83 -8.39 -48.50
CA ALA A 211 -1.83 -6.97 -48.81
C ALA A 211 -0.77 -6.55 -49.85
N ALA A 212 0.07 -7.48 -50.35
CA ALA A 212 1.17 -7.15 -51.25
C ALA A 212 0.69 -6.65 -52.62
N VAL A 213 1.24 -5.50 -53.05
CA VAL A 213 0.96 -4.87 -54.34
C VAL A 213 2.08 -5.20 -55.32
N ARG A 214 1.80 -5.90 -56.42
CA ARG A 214 2.81 -6.33 -57.41
C ARG A 214 3.58 -5.17 -58.04
N GLN A 215 2.89 -4.05 -58.20
CA GLN A 215 3.47 -2.85 -58.79
C GLN A 215 4.39 -2.10 -57.82
N ALA A 216 4.39 -2.41 -56.52
CA ALA A 216 5.15 -1.69 -55.50
C ALA A 216 6.01 -2.62 -54.64
N ASN A 217 7.22 -2.14 -54.28
CA ASN A 217 8.06 -2.80 -53.29
C ASN A 217 7.86 -2.13 -51.92
N TRP A 218 6.61 -2.02 -51.46
CA TRP A 218 6.31 -1.43 -50.16
C TRP A 218 6.76 -2.34 -49.02
N ASP A 219 7.41 -1.74 -48.02
CA ASP A 219 8.01 -2.46 -46.90
C ASP A 219 7.11 -2.43 -45.66
N ALA A 220 6.63 -3.60 -45.26
CA ALA A 220 5.86 -3.79 -44.02
C ALA A 220 6.74 -3.99 -42.77
N SER A 221 8.06 -4.10 -42.93
CA SER A 221 9.00 -4.45 -41.84
C SER A 221 8.94 -3.46 -40.69
N LYS A 222 8.81 -2.15 -40.97
CA LYS A 222 8.67 -1.12 -39.93
C LYS A 222 7.43 -1.33 -39.05
N VAL A 223 6.33 -1.79 -39.64
CA VAL A 223 5.08 -2.08 -38.90
C VAL A 223 5.22 -3.37 -38.12
N CYS A 224 5.88 -4.38 -38.70
CA CYS A 224 6.21 -5.65 -38.03
C CYS A 224 7.10 -5.43 -36.79
N GLU A 225 8.18 -4.67 -36.92
CA GLU A 225 9.05 -4.29 -35.80
C GLU A 225 8.28 -3.52 -34.72
N LYS A 226 7.37 -2.63 -35.12
CA LYS A 226 6.52 -1.90 -34.18
C LYS A 226 5.58 -2.85 -33.43
N LEU A 227 4.97 -3.82 -34.12
CA LEU A 227 4.14 -4.85 -33.50
C LEU A 227 4.93 -5.67 -32.48
N LEU A 228 6.14 -6.11 -32.83
CA LEU A 228 7.02 -6.86 -31.92
C LEU A 228 7.37 -6.05 -30.67
N ARG A 229 7.65 -4.74 -30.81
CA ARG A 229 7.88 -3.85 -29.67
C ARG A 229 6.63 -3.68 -28.81
N ASP A 230 5.46 -3.51 -29.42
CA ASP A 230 4.18 -3.37 -28.70
C ASP A 230 3.88 -4.66 -27.91
N ILE A 231 4.03 -5.83 -28.53
CA ILE A 231 3.92 -7.16 -27.90
C ILE A 231 4.91 -7.32 -26.74
N GLY A 232 6.18 -7.01 -26.95
CA GLY A 232 7.21 -7.12 -25.91
C GLY A 232 6.96 -6.19 -24.73
N THR A 233 6.47 -4.97 -24.98
CA THR A 233 6.08 -4.01 -23.94
C THR A 233 4.89 -4.52 -23.14
N HIS A 234 3.86 -5.06 -23.81
CA HIS A 234 2.71 -5.65 -23.15
C HIS A 234 3.10 -6.87 -22.31
N ALA A 235 3.89 -7.79 -22.87
CA ALA A 235 4.40 -8.97 -22.16
C ALA A 235 5.20 -8.58 -20.90
N SER A 236 6.06 -7.56 -20.99
CA SER A 236 6.81 -7.06 -19.85
C SER A 236 5.91 -6.46 -18.76
N SER A 237 4.86 -5.72 -19.16
CA SER A 237 3.87 -5.18 -18.23
C SER A 237 3.10 -6.28 -17.48
N VAL A 238 2.62 -7.30 -18.22
CA VAL A 238 1.92 -8.45 -17.62
C VAL A 238 2.85 -9.26 -16.72
N CYS A 239 4.12 -9.44 -17.13
CA CYS A 239 5.15 -10.10 -16.33
C CYS A 239 5.32 -9.41 -14.97
N ASN A 240 5.54 -8.09 -14.98
CA ASN A 240 5.72 -7.30 -13.75
C ASN A 240 4.48 -7.33 -12.85
N ALA A 241 3.27 -7.26 -13.43
CA ALA A 241 2.03 -7.34 -12.68
C ALA A 241 1.88 -8.72 -12.00
N LYS A 242 2.16 -9.80 -12.72
CA LYS A 242 2.09 -11.18 -12.19
C LYS A 242 3.16 -11.48 -11.15
N LEU A 243 4.38 -10.98 -11.34
CA LEU A 243 5.44 -11.10 -10.32
C LEU A 243 5.08 -10.33 -9.05
N SER A 244 4.48 -9.14 -9.18
CA SER A 244 4.00 -8.38 -8.02
C SER A 244 2.87 -9.11 -7.28
N GLU A 245 1.92 -9.70 -8.01
CA GLU A 245 0.86 -10.54 -7.45
C GLU A 245 1.44 -11.74 -6.67
N LEU A 246 2.44 -12.42 -7.24
CA LEU A 246 3.12 -13.53 -6.57
C LEU A 246 3.86 -13.09 -5.31
N ILE A 247 4.62 -11.99 -5.37
CA ILE A 247 5.34 -11.45 -4.20
C ILE A 247 4.34 -11.16 -3.08
N ASN A 248 3.25 -10.42 -3.37
CA ASN A 248 2.23 -10.09 -2.37
C ASN A 248 1.59 -11.35 -1.76
N LYS A 249 1.30 -12.36 -2.57
CA LYS A 249 0.75 -13.65 -2.08
C LYS A 249 1.68 -14.31 -1.05
N TYR A 250 2.99 -14.37 -1.33
CA TYR A 250 3.96 -14.96 -0.40
C TYR A 250 4.26 -14.06 0.80
N GLU A 251 4.21 -12.74 0.65
CA GLU A 251 4.27 -11.79 1.76
C GLU A 251 3.09 -11.97 2.72
N GLU A 252 1.86 -12.11 2.22
CA GLU A 252 0.67 -12.40 3.03
C GLU A 252 0.77 -13.75 3.73
N GLN A 253 1.29 -14.77 3.04
CA GLN A 253 1.53 -16.09 3.64
C GLN A 253 2.53 -16.00 4.79
N LEU A 254 3.66 -15.30 4.61
CA LEU A 254 4.65 -15.07 5.65
C LEU A 254 4.08 -14.26 6.82
N SER A 255 3.32 -13.21 6.54
CA SER A 255 2.66 -12.40 7.56
C SER A 255 1.72 -13.25 8.42
N ARG A 256 0.92 -14.12 7.81
CA ARG A 256 0.01 -15.04 8.51
C ARG A 256 0.76 -16.09 9.32
N ALA A 257 1.81 -16.69 8.76
CA ALA A 257 2.58 -17.74 9.41
C ALA A 257 3.45 -17.23 10.57
N LEU A 258 3.93 -15.99 10.50
CA LEU A 258 4.83 -15.42 11.51
C LEU A 258 4.08 -14.64 12.60
N THR A 259 2.97 -13.95 12.29
CA THR A 259 2.35 -13.01 13.23
C THR A 259 1.91 -13.66 14.55
N GLU A 260 1.03 -14.67 14.50
CA GLU A 260 0.47 -15.28 15.71
C GLU A 260 1.50 -16.08 16.51
N PRO A 261 2.35 -16.93 15.88
CA PRO A 261 3.33 -17.70 16.64
C PRO A 261 4.40 -16.82 17.28
N VAL A 262 4.83 -15.73 16.62
CA VAL A 262 5.79 -14.78 17.22
C VAL A 262 5.16 -14.06 18.41
N GLU A 263 3.90 -13.62 18.32
CA GLU A 263 3.20 -13.02 19.46
C GLU A 263 3.05 -14.00 20.63
N SER A 264 2.69 -15.25 20.34
CA SER A 264 2.60 -16.33 21.35
C SER A 264 3.94 -16.62 22.04
N LEU A 265 5.05 -16.62 21.30
CA LEU A 265 6.39 -16.82 21.86
C LEU A 265 6.82 -15.66 22.76
N PHE A 266 6.43 -14.42 22.42
CA PHE A 266 6.68 -13.25 23.26
C PHE A 266 5.83 -13.25 24.53
N VAL A 267 4.56 -13.65 24.47
CA VAL A 267 3.69 -13.78 25.65
C VAL A 267 4.20 -14.89 26.58
N SER A 268 4.59 -16.04 26.01
CA SER A 268 5.03 -17.19 26.77
C SER A 268 6.30 -16.89 27.56
N GLY A 269 7.31 -16.26 26.92
CA GLY A 269 8.54 -15.79 27.55
C GLY A 269 9.42 -16.90 28.19
N GLY A 270 10.71 -16.90 27.88
CA GLY A 270 11.65 -17.86 28.47
C GLY A 270 13.04 -17.84 27.82
N ASN A 271 13.93 -18.71 28.32
CA ASN A 271 15.33 -18.79 27.86
C ASN A 271 15.47 -18.98 26.34
N ASP A 272 14.46 -19.57 25.69
CA ASP A 272 14.51 -19.93 24.27
C ASP A 272 13.63 -19.07 23.35
N THR A 273 13.09 -17.92 23.80
CA THR A 273 12.18 -17.09 22.98
C THR A 273 12.82 -16.65 21.65
N TRP A 274 14.00 -16.01 21.67
CA TRP A 274 14.68 -15.59 20.45
C TRP A 274 15.22 -16.77 19.60
N PRO A 275 15.83 -17.82 20.18
CA PRO A 275 16.17 -19.04 19.44
C PRO A 275 14.97 -19.69 18.72
N ALA A 276 13.81 -19.76 19.37
CA ALA A 276 12.58 -20.31 18.77
C ALA A 276 12.08 -19.41 17.63
N ILE A 277 12.08 -18.09 17.81
CA ILE A 277 11.73 -17.12 16.76
C ILE A 277 12.68 -17.24 15.55
N ARG A 278 13.99 -17.41 15.76
CA ARG A 278 14.95 -17.61 14.66
C ARG A 278 14.66 -18.89 13.87
N LYS A 279 14.43 -20.01 14.57
CA LYS A 279 14.08 -21.28 13.91
C LYS A 279 12.79 -21.17 13.10
N LEU A 280 11.77 -20.53 13.66
CA LEU A 280 10.50 -20.28 12.98
C LEU A 280 10.69 -19.38 11.74
N LEU A 281 11.40 -18.26 11.90
CA LEU A 281 11.70 -17.33 10.81
C LEU A 281 12.45 -18.02 9.68
N GLU A 282 13.51 -18.77 10.00
CA GLU A 282 14.31 -19.53 9.03
C GLU A 282 13.43 -20.53 8.26
N HIS A 283 12.63 -21.33 8.98
CA HIS A 283 11.77 -22.35 8.40
C HIS A 283 10.70 -21.76 7.47
N GLU A 284 9.90 -20.81 7.95
CA GLU A 284 8.81 -20.21 7.17
C GLU A 284 9.36 -19.40 5.98
N THR A 285 10.49 -18.71 6.17
CA THR A 285 11.14 -17.98 5.07
C THR A 285 11.66 -18.94 4.00
N GLN A 286 12.28 -20.06 4.37
CA GLN A 286 12.75 -21.06 3.41
C GLN A 286 11.58 -21.72 2.65
N LEU A 287 10.47 -22.01 3.32
CA LEU A 287 9.25 -22.51 2.69
C LEU A 287 8.67 -21.51 1.67
N ALA A 288 8.55 -20.24 2.06
CA ALA A 288 8.06 -19.19 1.15
C ALA A 288 9.01 -18.96 -0.02
N VAL A 289 10.32 -18.92 0.22
CA VAL A 289 11.34 -18.71 -0.83
C VAL A 289 11.39 -19.89 -1.81
N SER A 290 11.29 -21.13 -1.34
CA SER A 290 11.27 -22.31 -2.21
C SER A 290 9.99 -22.37 -3.05
N GLY A 291 8.83 -22.11 -2.45
CA GLY A 291 7.56 -22.00 -3.17
C GLY A 291 7.56 -20.86 -4.20
N PHE A 292 8.08 -19.69 -3.84
CA PHE A 292 8.22 -18.55 -4.74
C PHE A 292 9.16 -18.87 -5.90
N SER A 293 10.33 -19.45 -5.62
CA SER A 293 11.32 -19.82 -6.65
C SER A 293 10.75 -20.84 -7.64
N TYR A 294 9.95 -21.80 -7.17
CA TYR A 294 9.24 -22.74 -8.04
C TYR A 294 8.19 -22.05 -8.92
N ALA A 295 7.38 -21.15 -8.35
CA ALA A 295 6.36 -20.41 -9.11
C ALA A 295 6.97 -19.50 -10.19
N VAL A 296 8.08 -18.84 -9.88
CA VAL A 296 8.76 -17.90 -10.77
C VAL A 296 9.60 -18.60 -11.85
N ALA A 297 9.93 -19.89 -11.69
CA ALA A 297 10.70 -20.65 -12.68
C ALA A 297 10.06 -20.62 -14.09
N SER A 298 8.73 -20.54 -14.16
CA SER A 298 7.97 -20.46 -15.42
C SER A 298 8.11 -19.12 -16.17
N PHE A 299 8.71 -18.11 -15.55
CA PHE A 299 8.91 -16.77 -16.13
C PHE A 299 10.27 -16.60 -16.82
N GLU A 300 11.17 -17.59 -16.71
CA GLU A 300 12.51 -17.57 -17.33
C GLU A 300 13.33 -16.29 -17.02
N LEU A 301 13.17 -15.76 -15.81
CA LEU A 301 13.90 -14.57 -15.35
C LEU A 301 15.39 -14.86 -15.12
N ASP A 302 16.20 -13.80 -15.20
CA ASP A 302 17.61 -13.90 -14.86
C ASP A 302 17.82 -14.20 -13.36
N ARG A 303 18.91 -14.90 -13.06
CA ARG A 303 19.23 -15.32 -11.68
C ARG A 303 19.42 -14.13 -10.74
N ALA A 304 19.88 -12.97 -11.22
CA ALA A 304 20.09 -11.81 -10.39
C ALA A 304 18.75 -11.19 -9.96
N THR A 305 17.80 -11.03 -10.89
CA THR A 305 16.45 -10.55 -10.62
C THR A 305 15.71 -11.47 -9.65
N ILE A 306 15.75 -12.79 -9.86
CA ILE A 306 15.20 -13.75 -8.90
C ILE A 306 15.85 -13.58 -7.52
N GLY A 307 17.19 -13.43 -7.48
CA GLY A 307 17.93 -13.17 -6.25
C GLY A 307 17.46 -11.92 -5.51
N THR A 308 17.22 -10.81 -6.23
CA THR A 308 16.71 -9.57 -5.63
C THR A 308 15.29 -9.73 -5.06
N MET A 309 14.40 -10.45 -5.76
CA MET A 309 13.03 -10.71 -5.29
C MET A 309 13.01 -11.62 -4.06
N VAL A 310 13.84 -12.66 -4.08
CA VAL A 310 14.03 -13.55 -2.93
C VAL A 310 14.58 -12.77 -1.73
N GLN A 311 15.53 -11.85 -1.95
CA GLN A 311 16.04 -11.01 -0.86
C GLN A 311 14.96 -10.10 -0.29
N LYS A 312 14.12 -9.49 -1.13
CA LYS A 312 12.97 -8.69 -0.68
C LYS A 312 12.01 -9.51 0.21
N LEU A 313 11.72 -10.76 -0.16
CA LEU A 313 10.90 -11.66 0.66
C LEU A 313 11.56 -11.98 2.01
N ARG A 314 12.88 -12.20 2.05
CA ARG A 314 13.61 -12.40 3.31
C ARG A 314 13.58 -11.16 4.20
N ASP A 315 13.79 -9.99 3.60
CA ASP A 315 13.74 -8.71 4.30
C ASP A 315 12.33 -8.43 4.83
N TYR A 316 11.29 -8.77 4.05
CA TYR A 316 9.89 -8.69 4.47
C TYR A 316 9.62 -9.59 5.69
N ALA A 317 10.04 -10.86 5.64
CA ALA A 317 9.88 -11.79 6.76
C ALA A 317 10.57 -11.26 8.04
N ARG A 318 11.80 -10.74 7.92
CA ARG A 318 12.51 -10.07 9.02
C ARG A 318 11.70 -8.88 9.55
N ASN A 319 11.21 -8.01 8.68
CA ASN A 319 10.44 -6.83 9.05
C ASN A 319 9.12 -7.18 9.79
N VAL A 320 8.45 -8.27 9.42
CA VAL A 320 7.25 -8.76 10.14
C VAL A 320 7.61 -9.10 11.59
N VAL A 321 8.71 -9.83 11.81
CA VAL A 321 9.17 -10.18 13.15
C VAL A 321 9.60 -8.93 13.94
N GLU A 322 10.35 -8.00 13.31
CA GLU A 322 10.74 -6.74 13.96
C GLU A 322 9.52 -5.91 14.39
N LYS A 323 8.52 -5.80 13.52
CA LYS A 323 7.28 -5.09 13.83
C LYS A 323 6.56 -5.74 15.02
N LYS A 324 6.43 -7.06 15.03
CA LYS A 324 5.80 -7.80 16.12
C LYS A 324 6.59 -7.70 17.43
N ALA A 325 7.91 -7.71 17.36
CA ALA A 325 8.77 -7.49 18.52
C ALA A 325 8.58 -6.09 19.13
N ARG A 326 8.44 -5.05 18.29
CA ARG A 326 8.12 -3.67 18.76
C ARG A 326 6.74 -3.59 19.40
N GLU A 327 5.73 -4.23 18.80
CA GLU A 327 4.38 -4.29 19.37
C GLU A 327 4.37 -5.01 20.73
N ALA A 328 5.09 -6.13 20.85
CA ALA A 328 5.24 -6.87 22.10
C ALA A 328 5.98 -6.07 23.17
N ALA A 329 7.07 -5.39 22.80
CA ALA A 329 7.82 -4.51 23.71
C ALA A 329 6.96 -3.35 24.25
N GLY A 330 6.04 -2.80 23.44
CA GLY A 330 5.07 -1.80 23.90
C GLY A 330 4.10 -2.30 24.97
N LYS A 331 3.84 -3.62 25.01
CA LYS A 331 2.96 -4.29 25.98
C LYS A 331 3.74 -4.98 27.11
N VAL A 332 5.06 -4.79 27.20
CA VAL A 332 5.95 -5.52 28.13
C VAL A 332 5.49 -5.47 29.59
N LEU A 333 4.99 -4.33 30.06
CA LEU A 333 4.54 -4.18 31.45
C LEU A 333 3.36 -5.12 31.77
N ILE A 334 2.44 -5.29 30.82
CA ILE A 334 1.28 -6.19 30.97
C ILE A 334 1.79 -7.64 31.08
N TYR A 335 2.66 -8.05 30.15
CA TYR A 335 3.22 -9.40 30.15
C TYR A 335 4.06 -9.68 31.40
N MET A 336 4.83 -8.70 31.87
CA MET A 336 5.60 -8.81 33.12
C MET A 336 4.69 -9.04 34.33
N LYS A 337 3.56 -8.33 34.41
CA LYS A 337 2.57 -8.49 35.49
C LYS A 337 1.87 -9.83 35.43
N GLU A 338 1.49 -10.29 34.24
CA GLU A 338 0.87 -11.60 34.05
C GLU A 338 1.85 -12.72 34.44
N LYS A 339 3.11 -12.65 33.97
CA LYS A 339 4.17 -13.59 34.35
C LYS A 339 4.44 -13.58 35.85
N PHE A 340 4.42 -12.40 36.47
CA PHE A 340 4.56 -12.26 37.92
C PHE A 340 3.39 -12.91 38.65
N ALA A 341 2.15 -12.62 38.24
CA ALA A 341 0.95 -13.16 38.86
C ALA A 341 0.90 -14.69 38.77
N ILE A 342 1.29 -15.26 37.62
CA ILE A 342 1.39 -16.71 37.45
C ILE A 342 2.44 -17.28 38.42
N ALA A 343 3.67 -16.77 38.40
CA ALA A 343 4.75 -17.29 39.25
C ALA A 343 4.55 -17.04 40.76
N PHE A 344 3.81 -15.98 41.12
CA PHE A 344 3.57 -15.59 42.51
C PHE A 344 2.35 -16.31 43.11
N ASN A 345 1.24 -16.37 42.37
CA ASN A 345 -0.01 -16.93 42.86
C ASN A 345 -0.16 -18.42 42.60
N HIS A 346 0.72 -19.06 41.80
CA HIS A 346 0.65 -20.49 41.56
C HIS A 346 1.89 -21.20 42.13
N ASP A 347 1.73 -22.49 42.42
CA ASP A 347 2.85 -23.39 42.71
C ASP A 347 3.40 -24.05 41.45
N ASN A 348 4.39 -24.92 41.61
CA ASN A 348 5.05 -25.61 40.48
C ASN A 348 4.09 -26.57 39.75
N ASP A 349 2.99 -26.96 40.39
CA ASP A 349 1.94 -27.82 39.83
C ASP A 349 0.81 -26.99 39.18
N SER A 350 1.01 -25.67 39.02
CA SER A 350 0.03 -24.72 38.49
C SER A 350 -1.24 -24.58 39.32
N MET A 351 -1.20 -24.97 40.59
CA MET A 351 -2.32 -24.81 41.52
C MET A 351 -2.25 -23.46 42.22
N PRO A 352 -3.39 -22.77 42.44
CA PRO A 352 -3.42 -21.53 43.19
C PRO A 352 -2.83 -21.71 44.59
N ARG A 353 -1.81 -20.91 44.90
CA ARG A 353 -1.06 -20.93 46.15
C ARG A 353 -1.93 -20.37 47.27
N VAL A 354 -2.06 -21.15 48.34
CA VAL A 354 -2.73 -20.74 49.58
C VAL A 354 -1.68 -20.31 50.58
N TRP A 355 -1.85 -19.14 51.21
CA TRP A 355 -0.90 -18.58 52.16
C TRP A 355 -1.08 -19.20 53.57
N THR A 356 -0.58 -20.42 53.77
CA THR A 356 -0.79 -21.20 54.99
C THR A 356 0.24 -20.94 56.10
N GLY A 357 1.25 -20.09 55.85
CA GLY A 357 2.23 -19.68 56.85
C GLY A 357 3.57 -20.41 56.75
N LYS A 358 3.66 -21.48 55.95
CA LYS A 358 4.88 -22.28 55.72
C LYS A 358 5.69 -21.77 54.52
N GLU A 359 5.07 -20.97 53.67
CA GLU A 359 5.67 -20.42 52.45
C GLU A 359 6.54 -19.20 52.76
N ASP A 360 7.75 -19.16 52.20
CA ASP A 360 8.60 -17.97 52.23
C ASP A 360 8.19 -17.01 51.11
N ILE A 361 7.28 -16.09 51.46
CA ILE A 361 6.77 -15.06 50.54
C ILE A 361 7.93 -14.26 49.93
N ARG A 362 8.99 -13.97 50.70
CA ARG A 362 10.12 -13.16 50.21
C ARG A 362 10.90 -13.89 49.12
N ARG A 363 11.12 -15.20 49.28
CA ARG A 363 11.77 -16.04 48.25
C ARG A 363 10.90 -16.15 47.00
N ILE A 364 9.60 -16.37 47.15
CA ILE A 364 8.64 -16.48 46.03
C ILE A 364 8.54 -15.15 45.27
N THR A 365 8.46 -14.02 45.98
CA THR A 365 8.49 -12.68 45.35
C THR A 365 9.79 -12.46 44.58
N LYS A 366 10.95 -12.90 45.12
CA LYS A 366 12.24 -12.77 44.44
C LYS A 366 12.28 -13.60 43.15
N GLU A 367 11.77 -14.82 43.18
CA GLU A 367 11.69 -15.71 42.03
C GLU A 367 10.74 -15.16 40.95
N ALA A 368 9.53 -14.76 41.33
CA ALA A 368 8.56 -14.14 40.43
C ALA A 368 9.08 -12.83 39.80
N ARG A 369 9.77 -11.98 40.59
CA ARG A 369 10.46 -10.79 40.06
C ARG A 369 11.59 -11.16 39.09
N THR A 370 12.35 -12.21 39.35
CA THR A 370 13.44 -12.68 38.47
C THR A 370 12.89 -13.17 37.13
N ALA A 371 11.76 -13.87 37.13
CA ALA A 371 11.07 -14.31 35.93
C ALA A 371 10.54 -13.14 35.09
N SER A 372 9.91 -12.13 35.72
CA SER A 372 9.45 -10.93 35.02
C SER A 372 10.61 -10.06 34.50
N LEU A 373 11.74 -10.00 35.22
CA LEU A 373 12.94 -9.29 34.76
C LEU A 373 13.59 -9.97 33.55
N LYS A 374 13.51 -11.31 33.48
CA LYS A 374 13.97 -12.06 32.31
C LYS A 374 13.19 -11.68 31.05
N LEU A 375 11.87 -11.64 31.17
CA LEU A 375 10.99 -11.21 30.09
C LEU A 375 11.31 -9.78 29.60
N LEU A 376 11.63 -8.87 30.53
CA LEU A 376 12.06 -7.52 30.18
C LEU A 376 13.40 -7.51 29.42
N SER A 377 14.34 -8.38 29.77
CA SER A 377 15.61 -8.56 29.04
C SER A 377 15.38 -9.07 27.62
N ASP A 378 14.49 -10.04 27.44
CA ASP A 378 14.15 -10.60 26.14
C ASP A 378 13.46 -9.56 25.23
N MET A 379 12.67 -8.65 25.80
CA MET A 379 11.99 -7.58 25.07
C MET A 379 12.80 -6.28 24.94
N ALA A 380 14.03 -6.22 25.46
CA ALA A 380 14.85 -5.00 25.42
C ALA A 380 15.47 -4.74 24.05
N ALA A 381 15.81 -5.79 23.30
CA ALA A 381 16.43 -5.69 21.98
C ALA A 381 16.08 -6.87 21.08
N ILE A 382 16.07 -6.64 19.76
CA ILE A 382 15.91 -7.65 18.71
C ILE A 382 17.19 -8.48 18.63
N ARG A 383 17.07 -9.82 18.76
CA ARG A 383 18.19 -10.77 18.74
C ARG A 383 18.06 -11.79 17.60
N LEU A 384 17.90 -11.28 16.38
CA LEU A 384 17.83 -12.11 15.17
C LEU A 384 19.21 -12.61 14.70
N ASP A 385 20.27 -11.89 15.04
CA ASP A 385 21.65 -12.31 14.78
C ASP A 385 22.27 -12.86 16.10
N GLU A 386 23.08 -13.92 16.04
CA GLU A 386 23.67 -14.62 17.20
C GLU A 386 24.70 -13.78 18.00
N LYS A 387 24.29 -12.64 18.56
CA LYS A 387 25.14 -11.81 19.42
C LYS A 387 24.87 -12.09 20.90
N PRO A 388 25.93 -12.13 21.75
CA PRO A 388 25.84 -12.64 23.13
C PRO A 388 25.12 -11.71 24.13
N GLU A 389 24.65 -12.35 25.20
CA GLU A 389 23.75 -11.88 26.26
C GLU A 389 24.37 -10.87 27.24
N LYS A 390 24.73 -9.67 26.77
CA LYS A 390 25.23 -8.59 27.64
C LYS A 390 24.09 -7.87 28.39
N ILE A 391 22.92 -7.73 27.77
CA ILE A 391 21.76 -7.00 28.32
C ILE A 391 21.20 -7.67 29.58
N GLU A 392 21.06 -8.99 29.57
CA GLU A 392 20.50 -9.76 30.70
C GLU A 392 21.34 -9.54 31.96
N ASN A 393 22.66 -9.66 31.82
CA ASN A 393 23.62 -9.47 32.91
C ASN A 393 23.58 -8.05 33.50
N VAL A 394 23.50 -7.02 32.65
CA VAL A 394 23.41 -5.60 33.07
C VAL A 394 22.09 -5.30 33.80
N LEU A 395 20.98 -5.86 33.33
CA LEU A 395 19.67 -5.70 34.00
C LEU A 395 19.65 -6.40 35.36
N TYR A 396 20.16 -7.64 35.43
CA TYR A 396 20.22 -8.36 36.70
C TYR A 396 21.14 -7.71 37.72
N SER A 397 22.34 -7.23 37.32
CA SER A 397 23.27 -6.58 38.25
C SER A 397 22.72 -5.24 38.78
N SER A 398 22.02 -4.48 37.93
CA SER A 398 21.63 -3.10 38.27
C SER A 398 20.25 -3.00 38.96
N LEU A 399 19.30 -3.87 38.60
CA LEU A 399 17.91 -3.80 39.10
C LEU A 399 17.62 -4.77 40.27
N ARG A 400 18.44 -5.81 40.45
CA ARG A 400 18.32 -6.78 41.55
C ARG A 400 19.03 -6.30 42.81
N ASP A 401 20.25 -5.80 42.69
CA ASP A 401 21.13 -5.49 43.83
C ASP A 401 20.96 -4.04 44.34
N GLY A 402 20.20 -3.20 43.62
CA GLY A 402 19.83 -1.85 44.08
C GLY A 402 19.02 -1.80 45.39
N ASP A 403 18.35 -2.90 45.76
CA ASP A 403 17.66 -3.04 47.06
C ASP A 403 18.65 -3.18 48.24
N VAL A 404 19.90 -3.61 48.02
CA VAL A 404 20.92 -3.75 49.09
C VAL A 404 21.73 -2.45 49.25
N ALA A 405 21.97 -1.72 48.16
CA ALA A 405 22.67 -0.44 48.19
C ALA A 405 21.85 0.69 48.83
N ALA A 406 20.51 0.67 48.72
CA ALA A 406 19.65 1.67 49.36
C ALA A 406 19.55 1.53 50.89
N LEU A 407 19.82 0.32 51.43
CA LEU A 407 19.77 0.05 52.88
C LEU A 407 21.14 0.13 53.59
N SER A 408 22.23 0.41 52.86
CA SER A 408 23.60 0.36 53.41
C SER A 408 24.47 1.58 53.07
N SER A 409 23.87 2.76 52.85
CA SER A 409 24.64 3.99 52.57
C SER A 409 25.16 4.66 53.84
N GLN A 410 26.10 3.99 54.52
CA GLN A 410 27.01 4.68 55.44
C GLN A 410 28.39 4.02 55.51
N ASP A 411 29.02 3.69 54.36
CA ASP A 411 30.48 3.85 54.25
C ASP A 411 31.03 3.78 52.81
N ARG A 412 31.83 4.80 52.47
CA ARG A 412 32.89 4.95 51.44
C ARG A 412 32.82 4.15 50.11
N SER A 413 32.94 4.79 48.94
CA SER A 413 34.17 5.44 48.43
C SER A 413 34.00 5.83 46.95
N ILE A 414 34.84 6.76 46.50
CA ILE A 414 34.83 7.43 45.19
C ILE A 414 35.29 6.46 44.10
N ALA A 415 34.34 5.94 43.33
CA ALA A 415 34.52 5.57 41.94
C ALA A 415 33.30 6.12 41.19
N THR A 416 33.52 6.88 40.12
CA THR A 416 32.47 7.34 39.22
C THR A 416 31.80 6.15 38.55
N ALA A 417 30.89 5.49 39.27
CA ALA A 417 30.00 4.48 38.73
C ALA A 417 28.93 5.22 37.93
N THR A 418 29.23 5.50 36.66
CA THR A 418 28.23 5.94 35.70
C THR A 418 27.14 4.87 35.68
N ASP A 419 25.92 5.21 36.09
CA ASP A 419 24.80 4.27 36.12
C ASP A 419 24.60 3.67 34.73
N PRO A 420 24.83 2.36 34.53
CA PRO A 420 24.74 1.73 33.21
C PRO A 420 23.33 1.80 32.61
N LEU A 421 22.31 2.07 33.44
CA LEU A 421 20.92 2.28 33.01
C LEU A 421 20.55 3.76 32.78
N ALA A 422 21.49 4.70 32.96
CA ALA A 422 21.29 6.11 32.63
C ALA A 422 21.57 6.44 31.15
N SER A 423 22.01 5.46 30.36
CA SER A 423 22.24 5.59 28.91
C SER A 423 20.95 5.49 28.11
N SER A 424 20.84 6.27 27.03
CA SER A 424 19.76 6.16 26.03
C SER A 424 19.94 5.00 25.06
N THR A 425 21.10 4.32 25.07
CA THR A 425 21.45 3.23 24.15
C THR A 425 22.12 2.08 24.88
N TRP A 426 21.88 0.84 24.41
CA TRP A 426 22.60 -0.34 24.87
C TRP A 426 23.99 -0.40 24.24
N GLU A 427 25.01 -0.75 25.02
CA GLU A 427 26.35 -0.99 24.50
C GLU A 427 26.33 -2.20 23.54
N GLU A 428 26.91 -2.04 22.33
CA GLU A 428 27.00 -3.06 21.26
C GLU A 428 25.69 -3.48 20.54
N VAL A 429 24.56 -2.82 20.82
CA VAL A 429 23.30 -3.02 20.08
C VAL A 429 23.03 -1.83 19.15
N SER A 430 22.69 -2.13 17.90
CA SER A 430 22.31 -1.09 16.94
C SER A 430 21.05 -0.35 17.41
N PRO A 431 20.93 0.96 17.17
CA PRO A 431 19.69 1.70 17.43
C PRO A 431 18.47 1.10 16.74
N LYS A 432 18.64 0.43 15.59
CA LYS A 432 17.54 -0.25 14.86
C LYS A 432 17.02 -1.50 15.57
N ASP A 433 17.90 -2.16 16.33
CA ASP A 433 17.61 -3.40 17.05
C ASP A 433 17.20 -3.12 18.50
N THR A 434 17.27 -1.87 18.96
CA THR A 434 16.85 -1.49 20.31
C THR A 434 15.33 -1.34 20.38
N LEU A 435 14.67 -2.13 21.24
CA LEU A 435 13.22 -2.07 21.44
C LEU A 435 12.86 -1.20 22.65
N ILE A 436 13.57 -1.39 23.77
CA ILE A 436 13.39 -0.67 25.03
C ILE A 436 14.74 -0.14 25.46
N THR A 437 14.84 1.16 25.71
CA THR A 437 16.08 1.79 26.14
C THR A 437 16.40 1.44 27.60
N PRO A 438 17.68 1.49 28.03
CA PRO A 438 18.05 1.22 29.43
C PRO A 438 17.29 2.09 30.45
N VAL A 439 17.09 3.37 30.14
CA VAL A 439 16.30 4.30 30.98
C VAL A 439 14.84 3.88 31.06
N GLN A 440 14.24 3.43 29.97
CA GLN A 440 12.88 2.89 29.95
C GLN A 440 12.78 1.57 30.72
N CYS A 441 13.77 0.68 30.63
CA CYS A 441 13.81 -0.52 31.45
C CYS A 441 13.80 -0.18 32.95
N LYS A 442 14.54 0.85 33.36
CA LYS A 442 14.56 1.34 34.75
C LYS A 442 13.21 1.92 35.20
N SER A 443 12.55 2.71 34.36
CA SER A 443 11.22 3.26 34.68
C SER A 443 10.13 2.18 34.70
N LEU A 444 10.11 1.28 33.71
CA LEU A 444 9.21 0.14 33.64
C LEU A 444 9.37 -0.78 34.85
N TRP A 445 10.61 -1.04 35.28
CA TRP A 445 10.87 -1.85 36.47
C TRP A 445 10.34 -1.20 37.76
N ARG A 446 10.47 0.12 37.90
CA ARG A 446 9.91 0.86 39.04
C ARG A 446 8.38 0.82 39.04
N GLN A 447 7.76 1.04 37.88
CA GLN A 447 6.31 0.98 37.72
C GLN A 447 5.79 -0.43 38.01
N PHE A 448 6.44 -1.46 37.46
CA PHE A 448 6.13 -2.86 37.74
C PHE A 448 6.22 -3.18 39.23
N LYS A 449 7.29 -2.76 39.92
CA LYS A 449 7.43 -2.95 41.38
C LYS A 449 6.27 -2.31 42.13
N ALA A 450 5.92 -1.06 41.84
CA ALA A 450 4.83 -0.35 42.51
C ALA A 450 3.47 -1.01 42.28
N GLU A 451 3.17 -1.45 41.05
CA GLU A 451 1.88 -2.09 40.73
C GLU A 451 1.74 -3.51 41.29
N THR A 452 2.86 -4.24 41.47
CA THR A 452 2.87 -5.60 42.04
C THR A 452 3.03 -5.62 43.57
N GLU A 453 3.43 -4.50 44.18
CA GLU A 453 3.63 -4.37 45.63
C GLU A 453 2.34 -4.60 46.42
N TYR A 454 1.19 -4.17 45.89
CA TYR A 454 -0.11 -4.46 46.47
C TYR A 454 -0.37 -5.97 46.57
N MET A 455 -0.03 -6.74 45.53
CA MET A 455 -0.22 -8.20 45.54
C MET A 455 0.64 -8.88 46.60
N VAL A 456 1.90 -8.43 46.76
CA VAL A 456 2.80 -8.95 47.79
C VAL A 456 2.30 -8.58 49.20
N THR A 457 1.84 -7.34 49.38
CA THR A 457 1.30 -6.87 50.67
C THR A 457 0.01 -7.61 51.05
N GLN A 458 -0.84 -7.89 50.06
CA GLN A 458 -2.05 -8.70 50.24
C GLN A 458 -1.73 -10.14 50.64
N ALA A 459 -0.69 -10.75 50.07
CA ALA A 459 -0.24 -12.09 50.45
C ALA A 459 0.31 -12.11 51.89
N ILE A 460 1.09 -11.10 52.29
CA ILE A 460 1.62 -10.97 53.65
C ILE A 460 0.47 -10.80 54.65
N SER A 461 -0.48 -9.92 54.38
CA SER A 461 -1.64 -9.71 55.26
C SER A 461 -2.55 -10.94 55.33
N ALA A 462 -2.73 -11.68 54.23
CA ALA A 462 -3.45 -12.95 54.23
C ALA A 462 -2.73 -14.02 55.08
N GLN A 463 -1.40 -14.09 55.00
CA GLN A 463 -0.60 -15.00 55.82
C GLN A 463 -0.66 -14.63 57.32
N GLU A 464 -0.62 -13.33 57.64
CA GLU A 464 -0.76 -12.83 59.02
C GLU A 464 -2.16 -13.08 59.57
N ALA A 465 -3.21 -12.84 58.78
CA ALA A 465 -4.59 -13.14 59.14
C ALA A 465 -4.80 -14.65 59.39
N TYR A 466 -4.20 -15.52 58.56
CA TYR A 466 -4.23 -16.97 58.78
C TYR A 466 -3.54 -17.38 60.09
N LYS A 467 -2.38 -16.79 60.39
CA LYS A 467 -1.68 -17.00 61.68
C LYS A 467 -2.52 -16.55 62.88
N TRP A 468 -3.24 -15.43 62.76
CA TRP A 468 -4.08 -14.91 63.84
C TRP A 468 -5.36 -15.73 64.05
N ASN A 469 -5.99 -16.18 62.96
CA ASN A 469 -7.20 -17.02 63.03
C ASN A 469 -6.93 -18.35 63.77
N ASN A 470 -5.73 -18.92 63.63
CA ASN A 470 -5.35 -20.13 64.35
C ASN A 470 -5.14 -19.94 65.87
N ASN A 471 -5.02 -18.69 66.34
CA ASN A 471 -4.83 -18.35 67.76
C ASN A 471 -6.07 -17.71 68.42
N TRP A 472 -7.20 -17.60 67.71
CA TRP A 472 -8.40 -16.96 68.23
C TRP A 472 -9.22 -17.92 69.10
N LEU A 473 -8.78 -18.12 70.35
CA LEU A 473 -9.64 -18.65 71.39
C LEU A 473 -10.72 -17.59 71.73
N PRO A 474 -12.00 -17.97 71.91
CA PRO A 474 -13.02 -17.02 72.34
C PRO A 474 -12.61 -16.38 73.68
N PRO A 475 -12.98 -15.11 73.94
CA PRO A 475 -12.62 -14.42 75.18
C PRO A 475 -12.94 -15.26 76.42
N PRO A 476 -12.16 -15.20 77.52
CA PRO A 476 -12.37 -16.06 78.69
C PRO A 476 -13.80 -16.00 79.26
N TRP A 477 -14.45 -14.83 79.19
CA TRP A 477 -15.85 -14.67 79.62
C TRP A 477 -16.84 -15.43 78.72
N ALA A 478 -16.56 -15.55 77.43
CA ALA A 478 -17.40 -16.29 76.47
C ALA A 478 -17.25 -17.80 76.65
N ILE A 479 -16.04 -18.25 77.02
CA ILE A 479 -15.79 -19.65 77.42
C ILE A 479 -16.57 -19.99 78.70
N VAL A 480 -16.49 -19.13 79.73
CA VAL A 480 -17.25 -19.31 80.98
C VAL A 480 -18.77 -19.28 80.74
N ALA A 481 -19.26 -18.36 79.91
CA ALA A 481 -20.67 -18.28 79.55
C ALA A 481 -21.16 -19.52 78.77
N MET A 482 -20.35 -20.05 77.84
CA MET A 482 -20.66 -21.31 77.14
C MET A 482 -20.73 -22.52 78.07
N VAL A 483 -19.86 -22.59 79.09
CA VAL A 483 -19.83 -23.69 80.06
C VAL A 483 -21.03 -23.63 81.01
N VAL A 484 -21.49 -22.44 81.41
CA VAL A 484 -22.60 -22.27 82.35
C VAL A 484 -23.98 -22.36 81.69
N LEU A 485 -24.16 -21.78 80.50
CA LEU A 485 -25.46 -21.77 79.81
C LEU A 485 -25.71 -22.99 78.92
N GLY A 486 -24.65 -23.67 78.46
CA GLY A 486 -24.75 -24.64 77.37
C GLY A 486 -24.74 -23.97 75.99
N PHE A 487 -24.12 -24.63 75.00
CA PHE A 487 -23.85 -24.05 73.67
C PHE A 487 -25.12 -23.66 72.91
N ASN A 488 -26.21 -24.41 73.09
CA ASN A 488 -27.45 -24.21 72.35
C ASN A 488 -28.23 -22.97 72.87
N GLU A 489 -28.35 -22.82 74.19
CA GLU A 489 -28.94 -21.63 74.83
C GLU A 489 -28.12 -20.35 74.58
N PHE A 490 -26.78 -20.43 74.61
CA PHE A 490 -25.93 -19.26 74.36
C PHE A 490 -26.10 -18.72 72.93
N MET A 491 -26.16 -19.62 71.93
CA MET A 491 -26.45 -19.22 70.54
C MET A 491 -27.86 -18.66 70.36
N LEU A 492 -28.85 -19.17 71.11
CA LEU A 492 -30.22 -18.66 71.09
C LEU A 492 -30.31 -17.25 71.67
N LEU A 493 -29.53 -16.95 72.71
CA LEU A 493 -29.44 -15.63 73.34
C LEU A 493 -28.76 -14.58 72.44
N LEU A 494 -27.73 -14.98 71.68
CA LEU A 494 -27.02 -14.11 70.73
C LEU A 494 -27.80 -13.85 69.44
N LYS A 495 -28.58 -14.81 68.95
CA LYS A 495 -29.37 -14.66 67.71
C LYS A 495 -30.66 -13.88 67.89
N ASN A 496 -31.21 -13.78 69.10
CA ASN A 496 -32.46 -13.07 69.36
C ASN A 496 -32.21 -11.75 70.10
N PRO A 497 -32.26 -10.59 69.40
CA PRO A 497 -31.99 -9.29 70.03
C PRO A 497 -32.98 -8.93 71.14
N LEU A 498 -34.18 -9.53 71.15
CA LEU A 498 -35.20 -9.31 72.18
C LEU A 498 -34.83 -9.90 73.54
N TYR A 499 -34.18 -11.08 73.60
CA TYR A 499 -33.79 -11.67 74.89
C TYR A 499 -32.66 -10.88 75.55
N LEU A 500 -31.73 -10.33 74.77
CA LEU A 500 -30.70 -9.42 75.27
C LEU A 500 -31.30 -8.13 75.83
N MET A 501 -32.30 -7.56 75.16
CA MET A 501 -33.02 -6.38 75.66
C MET A 501 -33.79 -6.68 76.95
N VAL A 502 -34.46 -7.83 77.04
CA VAL A 502 -35.16 -8.25 78.28
C VAL A 502 -34.17 -8.47 79.42
N LEU A 503 -33.05 -9.13 79.17
CA LEU A 503 -32.01 -9.36 80.19
C LEU A 503 -31.37 -8.06 80.65
N PHE A 504 -31.18 -7.09 79.75
CA PHE A 504 -30.71 -5.74 80.08
C PHE A 504 -31.72 -4.96 80.94
N ILE A 505 -33.02 -5.05 80.62
CA ILE A 505 -34.08 -4.42 81.43
C ILE A 505 -34.16 -5.06 82.82
N VAL A 506 -34.08 -6.40 82.92
CA VAL A 506 -34.06 -7.12 84.20
C VAL A 506 -32.82 -6.75 85.02
N PHE A 507 -31.66 -6.59 84.38
CA PHE A 507 -30.44 -6.14 85.05
C PHE A 507 -30.58 -4.71 85.60
N LEU A 508 -31.14 -3.78 84.81
CA LEU A 508 -31.40 -2.41 85.28
C LEU A 508 -32.40 -2.36 86.43
N LEU A 509 -33.48 -3.14 86.38
CA LEU A 509 -34.46 -3.26 87.47
C LEU A 509 -33.85 -3.88 88.73
N SER A 510 -33.05 -4.94 88.59
CA SER A 510 -32.34 -5.58 89.71
C SER A 510 -31.33 -4.63 90.33
N LYS A 511 -30.62 -3.84 89.52
CA LYS A 511 -29.69 -2.82 90.01
C LYS A 511 -30.42 -1.66 90.69
N ALA A 512 -31.57 -1.22 90.18
CA ALA A 512 -32.40 -0.20 90.81
C ALA A 512 -32.95 -0.66 92.16
N LEU A 513 -33.39 -1.93 92.26
CA LEU A 513 -33.79 -2.55 93.53
C LEU A 513 -32.61 -2.68 94.50
N TRP A 514 -31.44 -3.10 94.03
CA TRP A 514 -30.22 -3.20 94.86
C TRP A 514 -29.82 -1.86 95.48
N VAL A 515 -29.93 -0.77 94.70
CA VAL A 515 -29.61 0.60 95.14
C VAL A 515 -30.68 1.14 96.09
N GLN A 516 -31.97 0.88 95.85
CA GLN A 516 -33.06 1.34 96.72
C GLN A 516 -33.19 0.55 98.03
N MET A 517 -32.78 -0.71 98.06
CA MET A 517 -32.85 -1.55 99.25
C MET A 517 -31.64 -1.43 100.19
N ASP A 518 -30.66 -0.56 99.89
CA ASP A 518 -29.47 -0.26 100.72
C ASP A 518 -28.87 -1.52 101.40
N VAL A 519 -28.76 -2.60 100.61
CA VAL A 519 -28.54 -3.99 101.06
C VAL A 519 -27.23 -4.15 101.84
N ALA A 520 -26.25 -3.29 101.55
CA ALA A 520 -24.96 -3.28 102.24
C ALA A 520 -25.05 -2.85 103.72
N ARG A 521 -26.08 -2.09 104.10
CA ARG A 521 -26.24 -1.56 105.47
C ARG A 521 -27.05 -2.51 106.38
N GLU A 522 -27.98 -3.29 105.83
CA GLU A 522 -28.80 -4.24 106.60
C GLU A 522 -28.13 -5.61 106.81
N PHE A 523 -27.19 -6.03 105.94
CA PHE A 523 -26.46 -7.29 106.14
C PHE A 523 -25.36 -7.23 107.22
N GLN A 524 -25.08 -6.06 107.79
CA GLN A 524 -24.15 -5.93 108.93
C GLN A 524 -24.75 -6.38 110.28
N GLN A 525 -26.07 -6.61 110.37
CA GLN A 525 -26.75 -7.06 111.61
C GLN A 525 -27.09 -8.57 111.64
N GLY A 526 -26.54 -9.36 110.71
CA GLY A 526 -26.68 -10.82 110.69
C GLY A 526 -27.61 -11.34 109.60
N THR A 527 -27.25 -12.51 109.04
CA THR A 527 -27.80 -13.05 107.78
C THR A 527 -29.29 -13.41 107.84
N LEU A 528 -29.79 -13.85 109.01
CA LEU A 528 -31.21 -14.19 109.20
C LEU A 528 -32.11 -12.96 109.35
N ALA A 529 -31.63 -11.88 109.98
CA ALA A 529 -32.38 -10.63 110.15
C ALA A 529 -32.48 -9.85 108.82
N GLY A 530 -31.40 -9.84 108.02
CA GLY A 530 -31.37 -9.23 106.70
C GLY A 530 -32.34 -9.90 105.72
N LEU A 531 -32.39 -11.24 105.66
CA LEU A 531 -33.29 -11.97 104.75
C LEU A 531 -34.78 -11.76 105.09
N LEU A 532 -35.14 -11.70 106.37
CA LEU A 532 -36.53 -11.43 106.79
C LEU A 532 -36.95 -9.97 106.53
N SER A 533 -36.09 -8.98 106.81
CA SER A 533 -36.33 -7.56 106.50
C SER A 533 -36.55 -7.35 105.01
N ILE A 534 -35.65 -7.92 104.19
CA ILE A 534 -35.71 -7.87 102.73
C ILE A 534 -37.01 -8.49 102.19
N SER A 535 -37.41 -9.66 102.70
CA SER A 535 -38.66 -10.30 102.25
C SER A 535 -39.91 -9.47 102.56
N SER A 536 -39.93 -8.76 103.69
CA SER A 536 -41.07 -7.95 104.12
C SER A 536 -41.20 -6.61 103.37
N ARG A 537 -40.08 -6.06 102.88
CA ARG A 537 -40.05 -4.79 102.14
C ARG A 537 -40.06 -4.95 100.61
N PHE A 538 -39.68 -6.12 100.10
CA PHE A 538 -39.62 -6.39 98.66
C PHE A 538 -40.97 -6.14 97.94
N LEU A 539 -42.05 -6.73 98.44
CA LEU A 539 -43.40 -6.59 97.87
C LEU A 539 -43.90 -5.13 97.84
N PRO A 540 -43.86 -4.35 98.95
CA PRO A 540 -44.32 -2.97 98.92
C PRO A 540 -43.44 -2.05 98.04
N THR A 541 -42.13 -2.26 97.96
CA THR A 541 -41.23 -1.43 97.13
C THR A 541 -41.40 -1.74 95.63
N VAL A 542 -41.57 -3.00 95.26
CA VAL A 542 -41.91 -3.40 93.87
C VAL A 542 -43.28 -2.83 93.47
N MET A 543 -44.24 -2.82 94.39
CA MET A 543 -45.57 -2.27 94.14
C MET A 543 -45.57 -0.72 94.06
N ASP A 544 -44.69 -0.02 94.78
CA ASP A 544 -44.50 1.44 94.65
C ASP A 544 -43.80 1.81 93.33
N LEU A 545 -42.79 1.04 92.90
CA LEU A 545 -42.14 1.20 91.59
C LEU A 545 -43.11 0.95 90.44
N LEU A 546 -43.91 -0.12 90.50
CA LEU A 546 -44.96 -0.40 89.50
C LEU A 546 -46.06 0.66 89.53
N ARG A 547 -46.43 1.22 90.69
CA ARG A 547 -47.37 2.34 90.79
C ARG A 547 -46.81 3.65 90.25
N ARG A 548 -45.52 3.95 90.46
CA ARG A 548 -44.87 5.14 89.89
C ARG A 548 -44.74 5.02 88.37
N LEU A 549 -44.37 3.84 87.86
CA LEU A 549 -44.33 3.57 86.42
C LEU A 549 -45.73 3.57 85.78
N ALA A 550 -46.76 3.11 86.49
CA ALA A 550 -48.15 3.15 86.02
C ALA A 550 -48.78 4.56 86.13
N LYS A 551 -48.35 5.40 87.08
CA LYS A 551 -48.78 6.81 87.21
C LYS A 551 -48.07 7.75 86.23
N GLU A 552 -46.83 7.46 85.83
CA GLU A 552 -46.12 8.20 84.78
C GLU A 552 -46.61 7.85 83.37
N ALA A 553 -47.34 6.73 83.21
CA ALA A 553 -47.93 6.27 81.95
C ALA A 553 -49.39 6.75 81.71
N GLN A 554 -49.99 7.53 82.62
CA GLN A 554 -51.32 8.15 82.47
C GLN A 554 -51.27 9.64 82.90
N GLY A 555 -50.89 10.56 81.97
CA GLY A 555 -51.00 12.03 82.14
C GLY A 555 -52.44 12.55 82.01
N PRO A 556 -52.80 13.82 82.34
CA PRO A 556 -52.60 15.04 81.48
C PRO A 556 -52.69 16.40 82.26
N PRO A 557 -52.94 17.64 81.71
CA PRO A 557 -52.99 18.18 80.35
C PRO A 557 -52.09 19.43 80.07
N THR A 558 -52.11 19.89 78.82
CA THR A 558 -51.46 21.06 78.16
C THR A 558 -51.78 22.45 78.74
N SER A 559 -50.80 23.39 78.71
CA SER A 559 -51.01 24.73 78.09
C SER A 559 -49.72 25.54 77.83
N GLU A 560 -49.73 26.15 76.64
CA GLU A 560 -49.05 27.34 76.09
C GLU A 560 -47.52 27.45 75.90
N ALA A 561 -47.19 27.85 74.67
CA ALA A 561 -45.87 28.03 74.08
C ALA A 561 -45.48 29.52 74.00
N PRO A 562 -44.17 29.81 74.07
CA PRO A 562 -43.57 30.80 73.18
C PRO A 562 -42.42 30.20 72.35
N ARG A 563 -42.31 30.69 71.11
CA ARG A 563 -41.27 30.40 70.11
C ARG A 563 -39.85 30.55 70.66
N PRO A 564 -38.86 29.85 70.08
CA PRO A 564 -37.98 30.58 69.14
C PRO A 564 -37.50 29.78 67.91
N VAL A 565 -37.34 30.55 66.83
CA VAL A 565 -36.20 30.61 65.90
C VAL A 565 -35.66 29.32 65.29
N SER A 566 -35.98 29.21 64.00
CA SER A 566 -35.37 28.44 62.93
C SER A 566 -33.90 28.79 62.66
N LEU A 567 -33.06 27.80 62.32
CA LEU A 567 -32.47 27.59 60.97
C LEU A 567 -31.24 26.66 61.02
N THR A 568 -31.34 25.60 60.21
CA THR A 568 -30.30 24.98 59.35
C THR A 568 -29.03 24.41 59.97
N SER A 569 -28.81 23.12 59.71
CA SER A 569 -27.71 22.72 58.81
C SER A 569 -28.05 21.43 58.07
N HIS A 570 -27.81 21.46 56.76
CA HIS A 570 -28.15 20.44 55.78
C HIS A 570 -27.29 19.19 55.94
N SER A 571 -27.95 18.03 55.88
CA SER A 571 -27.40 16.76 55.41
C SER A 571 -27.86 16.54 53.98
N PHE A 572 -26.93 16.15 53.09
CA PHE A 572 -27.11 15.40 51.83
C PHE A 572 -25.76 15.48 51.07
N ARG A 573 -25.29 14.53 50.26
CA ARG A 573 -25.68 13.17 49.85
C ARG A 573 -24.58 12.72 48.88
N SER A 574 -24.20 11.45 48.91
CA SER A 574 -24.07 10.56 47.72
C SER A 574 -23.46 9.25 48.21
N GLN A 575 -24.26 8.20 48.35
CA GLN A 575 -24.59 7.21 47.31
C GLN A 575 -23.37 6.46 46.75
N SER A 576 -23.31 5.16 47.04
CA SER A 576 -23.06 4.13 46.04
C SER A 576 -23.72 2.81 46.47
N GLN A 577 -24.43 2.21 45.51
CA GLN A 577 -25.19 0.96 45.54
C GLN A 577 -24.23 -0.26 45.53
N PRO A 578 -24.66 -1.54 45.78
CA PRO A 578 -25.35 -2.32 44.73
C PRO A 578 -26.33 -3.46 45.16
N ASN A 579 -27.11 -3.90 44.16
CA ASN A 579 -28.05 -5.04 43.96
C ASN A 579 -27.67 -6.41 44.57
N PRO A 580 -28.59 -7.43 44.74
CA PRO A 580 -29.35 -8.09 43.64
C PRO A 580 -30.75 -8.77 43.88
N MET A 581 -31.42 -9.04 42.75
CA MET A 581 -32.47 -10.02 42.33
C MET A 581 -33.51 -10.62 43.32
N LEU A 582 -34.82 -10.53 42.98
CA LEU A 582 -35.65 -11.52 42.24
C LEU A 582 -37.16 -11.32 42.56
N SER A 583 -38.02 -11.75 41.60
CA SER A 583 -39.43 -12.19 41.80
C SER A 583 -40.47 -11.06 41.62
N THR A 584 -41.68 -11.18 41.04
CA THR A 584 -42.55 -12.26 40.54
C THR A 584 -43.75 -11.60 39.83
N MET A 585 -44.26 -12.15 38.70
CA MET A 585 -45.65 -12.05 38.14
C MET A 585 -46.21 -10.62 37.88
N THR A 586 -47.20 -10.32 37.05
CA THR A 586 -48.24 -11.01 36.26
C THR A 586 -48.79 -9.97 35.26
N GLU A 587 -49.47 -10.45 34.21
CA GLU A 587 -50.56 -9.75 33.48
C GLU A 587 -50.18 -8.49 32.69
N SER A 588 -50.75 -8.20 31.53
CA SER A 588 -51.70 -8.86 30.63
C SER A 588 -51.77 -7.96 29.39
N ALA A 589 -52.31 -8.49 28.29
CA ALA A 589 -53.11 -7.78 27.29
C ALA A 589 -52.46 -6.55 26.60
N GLU A 590 -52.42 -6.38 25.30
CA GLU A 590 -53.10 -6.98 24.15
C GLU A 590 -52.82 -5.94 23.05
N SER A 591 -52.84 -6.38 21.79
CA SER A 591 -53.35 -5.62 20.65
C SER A 591 -52.68 -4.26 20.29
N SER A 592 -52.33 -3.95 19.07
CA SER A 592 -52.36 -4.59 17.76
C SER A 592 -51.97 -3.52 16.75
N THR A 593 -51.61 -3.98 15.55
CA THR A 593 -51.96 -3.38 14.24
C THR A 593 -51.24 -2.09 13.83
N VAL A 594 -50.39 -2.18 12.79
CA VAL A 594 -50.66 -1.79 11.37
C VAL A 594 -50.32 -0.32 11.17
N SER A 595 -49.74 0.17 10.09
CA SER A 595 -49.08 -0.30 8.86
C SER A 595 -48.71 0.98 8.09
N SER A 596 -48.07 0.83 6.94
CA SER A 596 -47.88 1.79 5.84
C SER A 596 -46.83 2.89 6.07
N SER A 597 -45.69 2.90 5.36
CA SER A 597 -45.46 3.15 3.91
C SER A 597 -45.89 4.55 3.47
N ASP A 598 -44.93 5.40 3.06
CA ASP A 598 -44.71 5.71 1.65
C ASP A 598 -43.46 6.61 1.43
N ALA A 599 -43.07 6.65 0.16
CA ALA A 599 -41.92 7.16 -0.56
C ALA A 599 -41.46 8.62 -0.37
N GLY A 600 -40.22 8.87 -0.83
CA GLY A 600 -40.03 9.88 -1.88
C GLY A 600 -38.84 10.85 -1.77
N ILE A 601 -37.85 10.65 -2.65
CA ILE A 601 -37.33 11.66 -3.61
C ILE A 601 -36.26 12.71 -3.15
N GLU A 602 -35.05 12.48 -3.69
CA GLU A 602 -34.16 13.40 -4.45
C GLU A 602 -33.07 14.33 -3.85
N TYR A 603 -31.89 14.17 -4.49
CA TYR A 603 -30.90 15.15 -4.98
C TYR A 603 -30.21 16.17 -4.04
N SER A 604 -28.88 16.02 -3.90
CA SER A 604 -27.85 16.84 -4.60
C SER A 604 -26.59 17.05 -3.76
N SER A 605 -25.46 16.69 -4.35
CA SER A 605 -24.12 17.15 -4.00
C SER A 605 -23.90 18.61 -4.43
N PRO A 606 -22.83 19.26 -3.92
CA PRO A 606 -22.02 20.07 -4.82
C PRO A 606 -20.51 19.77 -4.75
N SER A 607 -19.88 20.17 -5.84
CA SER A 607 -18.53 19.99 -6.34
C SER A 607 -17.47 20.88 -5.70
N LEU A 608 -16.19 20.48 -5.73
CA LEU A 608 -15.03 21.38 -5.64
C LEU A 608 -13.84 20.90 -6.50
N SER A 609 -13.75 21.54 -7.67
CA SER A 609 -12.58 22.05 -8.40
C SER A 609 -11.21 21.34 -8.37
N HIS A 610 -10.82 20.88 -9.57
CA HIS A 610 -9.44 20.70 -10.04
C HIS A 610 -8.60 21.98 -9.99
N ARG A 611 -7.33 21.86 -9.57
CA ARG A 611 -6.26 22.86 -9.78
C ARG A 611 -5.21 22.27 -10.72
N ARG A 612 -5.11 22.82 -11.92
CA ARG A 612 -4.09 22.53 -12.95
C ARG A 612 -3.03 23.63 -12.85
N SER A 613 -1.75 23.26 -12.70
CA SER A 613 -0.62 24.18 -12.78
C SER A 613 0.12 23.98 -14.10
N THR A 614 0.06 25.00 -14.96
CA THR A 614 0.90 25.17 -16.15
C THR A 614 2.09 26.06 -15.80
N ILE A 615 3.30 25.63 -16.14
CA ILE A 615 4.51 26.46 -16.15
C ILE A 615 4.90 26.66 -17.61
N ASN A 616 4.90 27.92 -18.07
CA ASN A 616 5.55 28.38 -19.30
C ASN A 616 6.98 28.81 -18.96
N VAL A 617 7.94 28.43 -19.79
CA VAL A 617 9.28 29.04 -19.89
C VAL A 617 9.60 29.17 -21.37
N GLU A 618 9.83 30.40 -21.80
CA GLU A 618 10.36 30.87 -23.09
C GLU A 618 10.93 32.25 -22.74
N ALA A 619 12.06 32.76 -23.22
CA ALA A 619 13.29 32.29 -23.84
C ALA A 619 14.31 33.41 -23.54
N ASP A 620 15.63 33.19 -23.66
CA ASP A 620 16.49 34.29 -24.12
C ASP A 620 17.82 33.79 -24.71
N PHE A 621 18.23 34.51 -25.75
CA PHE A 621 19.43 34.34 -26.56
C PHE A 621 20.69 34.87 -25.85
N SER A 622 21.80 34.13 -25.98
CA SER A 622 23.16 34.62 -26.33
C SER A 622 24.09 33.45 -26.58
#